data_AF-A0A3L8SLJ6-F1
#
_entry.id   AF-A0A3L8SLJ6-F1
#
_cell.length_a   1.000
_cell.length_b   1.000
_cell.length_c   1.000
_cell.angle_alpha   90.00
_cell.angle_beta   90.00
_cell.angle_gamma   90.00
#
_symmetry.space_group_name_H-M   'P 1'
#
loop_
_entity.id
_entity.type
_entity.pdbx_description
1 polymer ?
#
loop_
_entity_poly.entity_id
_entity_poly.type
_entity_poly.pdbx_seq_one_letter_code
_entity_poly.pdbx_strand_id
1 'polypeptide(L)'
;MAAEGGGDAAAGRLYLVDTVAEDPEVLQADAETYYGKLLKKSLSSPDVFCIPGRGEVKLEDSCVCFVPLYRNNPTCKLLLLTDPKDKETVLAVYLSQRWWPVEDVVKTADPARDGLILVQTFGERIVLFVLNCIIFGMLEGSSANDAFFLPHSATERAKILWRNGEAAAFYSVKMKGSLCGGTTSQCYLLPVLDTIFVQRKYRRGGLGMKMLHDFCQSFLAEDALGISCPISAAMYQGKAFDVDTLVCQKFLQAHPEEQKRLWEVEAPGDWGQRVNVWLKIQMESSPSGISPEAEVGSCMEKTPTTKPRQSDQMKKGVDCFPGVGQVAGDAMEKKDDTTAAGTLNSQDPEEEDLEQSAGNAQQHKGLRKREGPGDLVGDKATKQFKTTP
;
A
#
# COMPACT_ATOMS: atom_id res chain seq x y z
N MET A 1 44.00 -23.96 35.34
CA MET A 1 43.05 -24.98 34.84
C MET A 1 41.71 -24.62 35.45
N ALA A 2 40.82 -24.01 34.66
CA ALA A 2 39.63 -24.64 34.09
C ALA A 2 38.54 -24.86 35.17
N ALA A 3 37.28 -24.49 35.00
CA ALA A 3 36.56 -23.73 34.00
C ALA A 3 35.22 -23.40 34.65
N GLU A 4 34.80 -22.13 34.69
CA GLU A 4 33.38 -21.81 34.89
C GLU A 4 32.78 -21.51 33.53
N GLY A 5 32.02 -22.47 33.02
CA GLY A 5 31.20 -22.33 31.84
C GLY A 5 30.08 -21.35 32.11
N GLY A 6 30.29 -20.10 31.73
CA GLY A 6 29.21 -19.14 31.51
C GLY A 6 28.36 -19.63 30.35
N GLY A 7 27.27 -20.33 30.65
CA GLY A 7 26.18 -20.52 29.72
C GLY A 7 25.50 -19.19 29.49
N ASP A 8 26.04 -18.41 28.56
CA ASP A 8 25.33 -17.28 27.96
C ASP A 8 24.20 -17.88 27.11
N ALA A 9 23.03 -18.02 27.73
CA ALA A 9 21.81 -18.35 27.01
C ALA A 9 21.58 -17.20 26.03
N ALA A 10 21.88 -17.46 24.75
CA ALA A 10 21.66 -16.51 23.67
C ALA A 10 20.24 -15.94 23.76
N ALA A 11 20.11 -14.72 24.27
CA ALA A 11 18.87 -13.98 24.23
C ALA A 11 18.51 -13.84 22.75
N GLY A 12 17.49 -14.57 22.31
CA GLY A 12 17.06 -14.58 20.92
C GLY A 12 16.84 -13.15 20.45
N ARG A 13 17.49 -12.75 19.36
CA ARG A 13 17.34 -11.41 18.78
C ARG A 13 15.87 -11.22 18.41
N LEU A 14 15.16 -10.33 19.11
CA LEU A 14 13.77 -9.99 18.79
C LEU A 14 13.70 -8.91 17.73
N TYR A 15 12.76 -9.05 16.78
CA TYR A 15 12.50 -8.04 15.75
C TYR A 15 11.17 -7.34 15.96
N LEU A 16 10.98 -6.21 15.27
CA LEU A 16 9.81 -5.35 15.41
C LEU A 16 8.49 -6.12 15.34
N VAL A 17 8.33 -6.94 14.30
CA VAL A 17 7.09 -7.70 14.06
C VAL A 17 6.82 -8.76 15.14
N ASP A 18 7.84 -9.14 15.93
CA ASP A 18 7.73 -10.11 17.02
C ASP A 18 7.32 -9.44 18.34
N THR A 19 7.52 -8.12 18.48
CA THR A 19 7.34 -7.40 19.75
C THR A 19 6.21 -6.37 19.72
N VAL A 20 5.85 -5.85 18.55
CA VAL A 20 4.83 -4.81 18.42
C VAL A 20 3.44 -5.41 18.64
N ALA A 21 2.98 -5.31 19.89
CA ALA A 21 1.61 -5.57 20.31
C ALA A 21 0.87 -4.30 20.78
N GLU A 22 1.56 -3.15 20.79
CA GLU A 22 1.04 -1.87 21.26
C GLU A 22 0.02 -1.26 20.27
N ASP A 23 -0.92 -0.51 20.81
CA ASP A 23 -1.92 0.22 20.02
C ASP A 23 -1.22 1.26 19.11
N PRO A 24 -1.61 1.37 17.83
CA PRO A 24 -1.14 2.42 16.93
C PRO A 24 -1.14 3.83 17.54
N GLU A 25 -2.14 4.17 18.35
CA GLU A 25 -2.24 5.49 19.00
C GLU A 25 -1.13 5.73 20.03
N VAL A 26 -0.77 4.70 20.79
CA VAL A 26 0.31 4.75 21.78
C VAL A 26 1.66 4.94 21.08
N LEU A 27 1.91 4.14 20.04
CA LEU A 27 3.14 4.21 19.25
C LEU A 27 3.32 5.58 18.59
N GLN A 28 2.22 6.18 18.14
CA GLN A 28 2.21 7.52 17.58
C GLN A 28 2.50 8.59 18.64
N ALA A 29 1.83 8.55 19.79
CA ALA A 29 2.05 9.50 20.88
C ALA A 29 3.51 9.44 21.38
N ASP A 30 4.10 8.25 21.43
CA ASP A 30 5.51 8.04 21.78
C ASP A 30 6.45 8.71 20.74
N ALA A 31 6.17 8.53 19.45
CA ALA A 31 6.93 9.14 18.37
C ALA A 31 6.83 10.68 18.39
N GLU A 32 5.64 11.23 18.62
CA GLU A 32 5.41 12.68 18.74
C GLU A 32 6.14 13.25 19.96
N THR A 33 6.09 12.55 21.10
CA THR A 33 6.83 12.93 22.32
C THR A 33 8.33 12.93 22.09
N TYR A 34 8.85 11.90 21.41
CA TYR A 34 10.27 11.82 21.05
C TYR A 34 10.67 12.97 20.11
N TYR A 35 9.90 13.22 19.05
CA TYR A 35 10.17 14.30 18.10
C TYR A 35 10.17 15.67 18.80
N GLY A 36 9.22 15.91 19.71
CA GLY A 36 9.18 17.14 20.51
C GLY A 36 10.40 17.32 21.43
N LYS A 37 11.00 16.23 21.93
CA LYS A 37 12.29 16.28 22.66
C LYS A 37 13.46 16.57 21.72
N LEU A 38 13.47 15.98 20.54
CA LEU A 38 14.50 16.18 19.52
C LEU A 38 14.61 17.66 19.12
N LEU A 39 13.47 18.30 18.85
CA LEU A 39 13.38 19.74 18.53
C LEU A 39 13.92 20.64 19.65
N LYS A 40 13.78 20.24 20.91
CA LYS A 40 14.32 20.99 22.06
C LYS A 40 15.82 20.76 22.28
N LYS A 41 16.30 19.55 21.97
CA LYS A 41 17.69 19.12 22.18
C LYS A 41 18.66 19.60 21.10
N SER A 42 18.19 19.84 19.87
CA SER A 42 19.03 20.32 18.75
C SER A 42 19.81 21.61 19.08
N LEU A 43 19.43 22.31 20.14
CA LEU A 43 20.07 23.50 20.68
C LEU A 43 21.31 23.24 21.59
N SER A 44 21.66 21.98 21.94
CA SER A 44 22.74 21.71 22.92
C SER A 44 23.69 20.54 22.61
N SER A 45 23.20 19.38 22.13
CA SER A 45 24.02 18.26 21.63
C SER A 45 23.13 17.24 20.88
N PRO A 46 23.42 16.89 19.62
CA PRO A 46 22.60 15.93 18.86
C PRO A 46 22.78 14.50 19.38
N ASP A 47 21.66 13.78 19.57
CA ASP A 47 21.69 12.34 19.83
C ASP A 47 22.23 11.64 18.55
N VAL A 48 22.83 10.45 18.70
CA VAL A 48 23.43 9.71 17.57
C VAL A 48 22.78 8.34 17.42
N PHE A 49 22.51 7.94 16.19
CA PHE A 49 22.04 6.62 15.84
C PHE A 49 23.10 5.84 15.06
N CYS A 50 23.49 4.67 15.57
CA CYS A 50 24.47 3.81 14.92
C CYS A 50 23.80 2.82 13.98
N ILE A 51 24.16 2.88 12.70
CA ILE A 51 23.68 1.92 11.69
C ILE A 51 24.82 0.95 11.38
N PRO A 52 24.60 -0.37 11.55
CA PRO A 52 25.60 -1.37 11.19
C PRO A 52 26.10 -1.18 9.75
N GLY A 53 27.43 -1.04 9.58
CA GLY A 53 28.07 -0.91 8.27
C GLY A 53 28.03 0.48 7.63
N ARG A 54 27.17 1.41 8.09
CA ARG A 54 27.08 2.80 7.58
C ARG A 54 27.70 3.83 8.54
N GLY A 55 27.78 3.52 9.83
CA GLY A 55 28.36 4.38 10.86
C GLY A 55 27.31 5.17 11.65
N GLU A 56 27.75 6.26 12.27
CA GLU A 56 26.95 7.13 13.12
C GLU A 56 26.21 8.20 12.33
N VAL A 57 24.91 8.33 12.56
CA VAL A 57 24.05 9.36 11.99
C VAL A 57 23.59 10.28 13.12
N LYS A 58 23.81 11.59 12.95
CA LYS A 58 23.32 12.59 13.90
C LYS A 58 21.80 12.71 13.75
N LEU A 59 21.10 12.59 14.87
CA LEU A 59 19.67 12.75 14.96
C LEU A 59 19.37 14.25 15.08
N GLU A 60 19.09 14.85 13.94
CA GLU A 60 18.68 16.25 13.81
C GLU A 60 17.25 16.30 13.26
N ASP A 61 16.54 17.39 13.56
CA ASP A 61 15.18 17.63 13.09
C ASP A 61 15.06 17.60 11.56
N SER A 62 16.10 18.08 10.88
CA SER A 62 16.20 18.12 9.42
C SER A 62 16.27 16.73 8.75
N CYS A 63 16.57 15.68 9.52
CA CYS A 63 16.73 14.30 9.07
C CYS A 63 15.56 13.40 9.48
N VAL A 64 14.53 13.96 10.11
CA VAL A 64 13.42 13.20 10.66
C VAL A 64 12.09 13.72 10.12
N CYS A 65 11.21 12.84 9.65
CA CYS A 65 9.93 13.23 9.08
C CYS A 65 8.79 12.27 9.44
N PHE A 66 7.58 12.80 9.60
CA PHE A 66 6.38 12.00 9.76
C PHE A 66 5.75 11.68 8.41
N VAL A 67 5.39 10.42 8.20
CA VAL A 67 4.70 9.94 7.00
C VAL A 67 3.42 9.17 7.36
N PRO A 68 2.33 9.32 6.61
CA PRO A 68 1.12 8.54 6.86
C PRO A 68 1.35 7.06 6.55
N LEU A 69 0.95 6.19 7.47
CA LEU A 69 1.01 4.74 7.27
C LEU A 69 -0.04 4.27 6.26
N TYR A 70 -1.20 4.91 6.24
CA TYR A 70 -2.33 4.54 5.39
C TYR A 70 -2.75 5.70 4.49
N ARG A 71 -3.03 5.42 3.21
CA ARG A 71 -3.52 6.47 2.29
C ARG A 71 -4.88 7.06 2.67
N ASN A 72 -5.72 6.29 3.36
CA ASN A 72 -7.08 6.68 3.72
C ASN A 72 -7.20 7.12 5.19
N ASN A 73 -6.10 7.12 5.93
CA ASN A 73 -6.08 7.57 7.31
C ASN A 73 -4.79 8.39 7.58
N PRO A 74 -4.88 9.73 7.51
CA PRO A 74 -3.72 10.59 7.73
C PRO A 74 -3.35 10.75 9.22
N THR A 75 -4.17 10.23 10.15
CA THR A 75 -3.87 10.37 11.58
C THR A 75 -2.72 9.44 11.97
N CYS A 76 -2.76 8.18 11.53
CA CYS A 76 -1.74 7.18 11.82
C CYS A 76 -0.46 7.46 11.03
N LYS A 77 0.58 7.95 11.71
CA LYS A 77 1.86 8.35 11.11
C LYS A 77 3.03 7.56 11.68
N LEU A 78 4.04 7.33 10.83
CA LEU A 78 5.34 6.78 11.21
C LEU A 78 6.39 7.88 11.17
N LEU A 79 7.30 7.85 12.14
CA LEU A 79 8.46 8.74 12.19
C LEU A 79 9.66 8.05 11.52
N LEU A 80 10.14 8.63 10.42
CA LEU A 80 11.25 8.12 9.64
C LEU A 80 12.52 8.92 9.92
N LEU A 81 13.67 8.25 9.84
CA LEU A 81 14.99 8.87 9.78
C LEU A 81 15.53 8.74 8.36
N THR A 82 15.92 9.86 7.74
CA THR A 82 16.53 9.92 6.41
C THR A 82 18.03 10.17 6.49
N ASP A 83 18.75 9.89 5.41
CA ASP A 83 20.19 10.16 5.33
C ASP A 83 20.41 11.69 5.23
N PRO A 84 21.25 12.29 6.09
CA PRO A 84 21.57 13.71 6.03
C PRO A 84 22.16 14.15 4.68
N LYS A 85 22.84 13.24 3.97
CA LYS A 85 23.46 13.50 2.66
C LYS A 85 22.51 13.25 1.50
N ASP A 86 21.52 12.39 1.70
CA ASP A 86 20.53 12.00 0.71
C ASP A 86 19.17 11.86 1.37
N LYS A 87 18.38 12.93 1.34
CA LYS A 87 17.08 12.98 2.01
C LYS A 87 16.05 12.01 1.44
N GLU A 88 16.31 11.42 0.27
CA GLU A 88 15.47 10.38 -0.32
C GLU A 88 15.80 8.98 0.23
N THR A 89 16.97 8.79 0.86
CA THR A 89 17.31 7.52 1.49
C THR A 89 16.74 7.46 2.91
N VAL A 90 15.79 6.55 3.16
CA VAL A 90 15.30 6.25 4.51
C VAL A 90 16.20 5.20 5.17
N LEU A 91 16.62 5.48 6.39
CA LEU A 91 17.56 4.67 7.16
C LEU A 91 16.90 3.86 8.28
N ALA A 92 15.91 4.43 8.97
CA ALA A 92 15.26 3.79 10.10
C ALA A 92 13.83 4.31 10.33
N VAL A 93 13.06 3.53 11.11
CA VAL A 93 11.72 3.88 11.60
C VAL A 93 11.75 3.92 13.12
N TYR A 94 11.15 4.94 13.74
CA TYR A 94 11.03 5.04 15.19
C TYR A 94 9.74 4.40 15.68
N LEU A 95 9.85 3.34 16.49
CA LEU A 95 8.73 2.58 17.05
C LEU A 95 9.11 1.98 18.41
N SER A 96 8.16 1.95 19.35
CA SER A 96 8.35 1.44 20.72
C SER A 96 9.63 1.99 21.37
N GLN A 97 9.73 3.33 21.36
CA GLN A 97 10.81 4.11 21.98
C GLN A 97 12.23 3.90 21.44
N ARG A 98 12.38 3.27 20.27
CA ARG A 98 13.68 3.03 19.64
C ARG A 98 13.66 3.20 18.13
N TRP A 99 14.83 3.45 17.57
CA TRP A 99 15.06 3.41 16.13
C TRP A 99 15.32 1.98 15.65
N TRP A 100 14.60 1.59 14.61
CA TRP A 100 14.74 0.31 13.93
C TRP A 100 15.33 0.53 12.52
N PRO A 101 16.51 -0.02 12.21
CA PRO A 101 17.03 -0.03 10.85
C PRO A 101 16.02 -0.66 9.90
N VAL A 102 15.89 -0.11 8.68
CA VAL A 102 14.96 -0.64 7.66
C VAL A 102 15.17 -2.14 7.42
N GLU A 103 16.42 -2.62 7.43
CA GLU A 103 16.71 -4.04 7.23
C GLU A 103 16.27 -4.92 8.38
N ASP A 104 16.08 -4.38 9.59
CA ASP A 104 15.65 -5.13 10.77
C ASP A 104 14.13 -5.08 10.93
N VAL A 105 13.46 -4.05 10.42
CA VAL A 105 11.98 -3.99 10.40
C VAL A 105 11.38 -5.18 9.66
N VAL A 106 12.01 -5.60 8.55
CA VAL A 106 11.51 -6.68 7.68
C VAL A 106 11.94 -8.08 8.12
N LYS A 107 12.58 -8.22 9.28
CA LYS A 107 13.03 -9.51 9.82
C LYS A 107 12.12 -10.00 10.93
N THR A 108 12.23 -11.29 11.21
CA THR A 108 11.54 -11.98 12.30
C THR A 108 12.43 -13.09 12.85
N ALA A 109 12.32 -13.33 14.15
CA ALA A 109 12.95 -14.44 14.83
C ALA A 109 11.99 -15.60 15.09
N ASP A 110 10.70 -15.42 14.78
CA ASP A 110 9.69 -16.46 14.88
C ASP A 110 9.82 -17.44 13.69
N PRO A 111 10.29 -18.69 13.92
CA PRO A 111 10.42 -19.67 12.84
C PRO A 111 9.07 -20.12 12.28
N ALA A 112 7.95 -19.89 12.99
CA ALA A 112 6.62 -20.18 12.48
C ALA A 112 6.16 -19.17 11.41
N ARG A 113 6.80 -17.99 11.35
CA ARG A 113 6.54 -16.98 10.34
C ARG A 113 7.30 -17.27 9.06
N ASP A 114 6.89 -18.32 8.36
CA ASP A 114 7.42 -18.74 7.05
C ASP A 114 6.29 -18.93 6.04
N GLY A 115 6.54 -18.62 4.77
CA GLY A 115 5.55 -18.71 3.70
C GLY A 115 4.63 -17.49 3.58
N LEU A 116 3.51 -17.66 2.86
CA LEU A 116 2.56 -16.58 2.59
C LEU A 116 1.60 -16.41 3.77
N ILE A 117 1.71 -15.28 4.46
CA ILE A 117 0.94 -14.99 5.66
C ILE A 117 0.08 -13.74 5.42
N LEU A 118 -1.18 -13.82 5.83
CA LEU A 118 -2.12 -12.71 5.76
C LEU A 118 -1.72 -11.63 6.76
N VAL A 119 -1.67 -10.37 6.31
CA VAL A 119 -1.40 -9.23 7.18
C VAL A 119 -2.61 -9.00 8.10
N GLN A 120 -2.40 -9.17 9.39
CA GLN A 120 -3.43 -9.04 10.43
C GLN A 120 -3.03 -8.06 11.53
N THR A 121 -1.75 -8.04 11.89
CA THR A 121 -1.24 -7.24 13.01
C THR A 121 -0.75 -5.87 12.56
N PHE A 122 -0.63 -4.93 13.50
CA PHE A 122 -0.06 -3.62 13.22
C PHE A 122 1.43 -3.71 12.83
N GLY A 123 2.20 -4.59 13.48
CA GLY A 123 3.58 -4.87 13.10
C GLY A 123 3.70 -5.33 11.63
N GLU A 124 2.83 -6.23 11.18
CA GLU A 124 2.81 -6.67 9.78
C GLU A 124 2.38 -5.56 8.82
N ARG A 125 1.50 -4.63 9.24
CA ARG A 125 1.16 -3.43 8.45
C ARG A 125 2.37 -2.51 8.28
N ILE A 126 3.19 -2.35 9.30
CA ILE A 126 4.44 -1.60 9.20
C ILE A 126 5.42 -2.31 8.26
N VAL A 127 5.59 -3.64 8.37
CA VAL A 127 6.44 -4.41 7.45
C VAL A 127 5.98 -4.25 6.00
N LEU A 128 4.67 -4.33 5.75
CA LEU A 128 4.08 -4.10 4.44
C LEU A 128 4.39 -2.70 3.91
N PHE A 129 4.25 -1.67 4.76
CA PHE A 129 4.59 -0.29 4.41
C PHE A 129 6.07 -0.14 4.05
N VAL A 130 6.98 -0.73 4.86
CA VAL A 130 8.42 -0.68 4.59
C VAL A 130 8.77 -1.40 3.29
N LEU A 131 8.16 -2.56 2.99
CA LEU A 131 8.36 -3.22 1.71
C LEU A 131 7.88 -2.38 0.53
N ASN A 132 6.71 -1.75 0.67
CA ASN A 132 6.03 -1.04 -0.41
C ASN A 132 6.62 0.36 -0.67
N CYS A 133 6.66 1.20 0.35
CA CYS A 133 7.00 2.62 0.20
C CYS A 133 8.51 2.87 0.33
N ILE A 134 9.22 2.11 1.17
CA ILE A 134 10.65 2.34 1.42
C ILE A 134 11.50 1.45 0.52
N ILE A 135 11.38 0.13 0.63
CA ILE A 135 12.25 -0.79 -0.11
C ILE A 135 11.92 -0.74 -1.60
N PHE A 136 10.66 -0.99 -1.99
CA PHE A 136 10.28 -0.85 -3.40
C PHE A 136 10.34 0.61 -3.85
N GLY A 137 9.71 1.53 -3.11
CA GLY A 137 9.54 2.90 -3.55
C GLY A 137 10.82 3.76 -3.56
N MET A 138 11.78 3.53 -2.65
CA MET A 138 12.95 4.42 -2.53
C MET A 138 14.27 3.70 -2.77
N LEU A 139 14.42 2.46 -2.29
CA LEU A 139 15.71 1.75 -2.34
C LEU A 139 15.89 0.88 -3.61
N GLU A 140 14.81 0.28 -4.11
CA GLU A 140 14.85 -0.62 -5.26
C GLU A 140 14.18 -0.06 -6.54
N GLY A 141 13.46 1.06 -6.42
CA GLY A 141 12.81 1.74 -7.54
C GLY A 141 13.81 2.21 -8.58
N SER A 142 13.46 2.13 -9.87
CA SER A 142 14.28 2.67 -10.95
C SER A 142 13.95 4.15 -11.17
N SER A 143 14.97 4.95 -11.45
CA SER A 143 14.92 6.41 -11.58
C SER A 143 13.75 6.98 -12.41
N ALA A 144 13.29 8.16 -11.99
CA ALA A 144 12.56 9.24 -12.68
C ALA A 144 11.23 8.95 -13.41
N ASN A 145 10.88 7.70 -13.74
CA ASN A 145 9.66 7.40 -14.52
C ASN A 145 8.85 6.18 -14.04
N ASP A 146 9.29 5.49 -12.97
CA ASP A 146 8.53 4.38 -12.43
C ASP A 146 7.42 4.86 -11.49
N ALA A 147 6.22 4.33 -11.67
CA ALA A 147 5.09 4.59 -10.80
C ALA A 147 5.37 3.99 -9.42
N PHE A 148 5.29 4.82 -8.37
CA PHE A 148 5.34 4.34 -7.01
C PHE A 148 4.00 3.77 -6.56
N PHE A 149 4.05 2.76 -5.69
CA PHE A 149 2.85 2.32 -4.99
C PHE A 149 2.59 3.27 -3.81
N LEU A 150 1.41 3.88 -3.82
CA LEU A 150 0.93 4.62 -2.65
C LEU A 150 0.81 3.67 -1.44
N PRO A 151 0.85 4.21 -0.21
CA PRO A 151 0.55 3.43 0.98
C PRO A 151 -0.81 2.72 0.85
N HIS A 152 -0.90 1.46 1.30
CA HIS A 152 -2.16 0.72 1.26
C HIS A 152 -3.19 1.36 2.19
N SER A 153 -4.48 1.15 1.91
CA SER A 153 -5.52 1.54 2.89
C SER A 153 -5.50 0.62 4.11
N ALA A 154 -5.96 1.10 5.26
CA ALA A 154 -5.99 0.32 6.50
C ALA A 154 -6.78 -1.01 6.38
N THR A 155 -7.80 -1.02 5.51
CA THR A 155 -8.67 -2.18 5.27
C THR A 155 -8.23 -3.03 4.08
N GLU A 156 -7.17 -2.65 3.38
CA GLU A 156 -6.71 -3.36 2.20
C GLU A 156 -6.14 -4.72 2.56
N ARG A 157 -6.58 -5.76 1.86
CA ARG A 157 -6.10 -7.11 2.12
C ARG A 157 -4.72 -7.28 1.48
N ALA A 158 -3.76 -7.80 2.23
CA ALA A 158 -2.42 -8.09 1.71
C ALA A 158 -1.84 -9.33 2.37
N LYS A 159 -0.92 -10.01 1.69
CA LYS A 159 -0.10 -11.07 2.27
C LYS A 159 1.38 -10.73 2.11
N ILE A 160 2.16 -11.10 3.12
CA ILE A 160 3.63 -11.03 3.09
C ILE A 160 4.14 -12.45 2.93
N LEU A 161 5.08 -12.66 2.01
CA LEU A 161 5.82 -13.89 1.87
C LEU A 161 7.09 -13.81 2.71
N TRP A 162 7.12 -14.57 3.79
CA TRP A 162 8.28 -14.74 4.65
C TRP A 162 9.14 -15.90 4.18
N ARG A 163 10.46 -15.73 4.28
CA ARG A 163 11.43 -16.77 3.95
C ARG A 163 12.68 -16.57 4.79
N ASN A 164 13.10 -17.61 5.50
CA ASN A 164 14.34 -17.61 6.30
C ASN A 164 14.44 -16.43 7.29
N GLY A 165 13.34 -16.12 7.99
CA GLY A 165 13.32 -15.04 8.97
C GLY A 165 13.25 -13.63 8.38
N GLU A 166 12.91 -13.48 7.10
CA GLU A 166 12.79 -12.17 6.45
C GLU A 166 11.59 -12.10 5.49
N ALA A 167 10.95 -10.93 5.43
CA ALA A 167 9.86 -10.65 4.51
C ALA A 167 10.40 -10.47 3.07
N ALA A 168 10.32 -11.50 2.25
CA ALA A 168 10.93 -11.54 0.93
C ALA A 168 10.12 -10.84 -0.17
N ALA A 169 8.79 -10.82 -0.03
CA ALA A 169 7.86 -10.31 -1.03
C ALA A 169 6.50 -10.00 -0.40
N PHE A 170 5.63 -9.30 -1.12
CA PHE A 170 4.24 -9.14 -0.74
C PHE A 170 3.33 -9.00 -1.97
N TYR A 171 2.03 -9.20 -1.74
CA TYR A 171 1.01 -8.75 -2.67
C TYR A 171 -0.21 -8.21 -1.93
N SER A 172 -0.95 -7.30 -2.57
CA SER A 172 -2.20 -6.71 -2.07
C SER A 172 -3.38 -7.00 -3.00
N VAL A 173 -4.59 -6.91 -2.46
CA VAL A 173 -5.83 -7.22 -3.17
C VAL A 173 -6.89 -6.16 -2.90
N LYS A 174 -7.49 -5.65 -3.97
CA LYS A 174 -8.77 -4.95 -3.92
C LYS A 174 -9.88 -5.98 -3.97
N MET A 175 -10.69 -6.02 -2.92
CA MET A 175 -11.80 -6.97 -2.82
C MET A 175 -12.95 -6.52 -3.71
N LYS A 176 -13.65 -7.48 -4.33
CA LYS A 176 -14.94 -7.23 -4.96
C LYS A 176 -15.88 -6.53 -3.97
N GLY A 177 -16.53 -5.45 -4.42
CA GLY A 177 -17.38 -4.60 -3.59
C GLY A 177 -16.63 -3.52 -2.78
N SER A 178 -15.30 -3.49 -2.77
CA SER A 178 -14.54 -2.40 -2.15
C SER A 178 -14.47 -1.16 -3.05
N LEU A 179 -14.37 0.03 -2.47
CA LEU A 179 -14.34 1.31 -3.20
C LEU A 179 -13.07 1.44 -4.06
N CYS A 180 -13.23 1.89 -5.31
CA CYS A 180 -12.14 2.10 -6.27
C CYS A 180 -11.25 3.31 -5.97
N GLY A 181 -11.65 4.16 -5.02
CA GLY A 181 -10.92 5.33 -4.56
C GLY A 181 -11.82 6.24 -3.73
N GLY A 182 -11.24 7.23 -3.04
CA GLY A 182 -12.00 8.12 -2.16
C GLY A 182 -12.93 9.12 -2.89
N THR A 183 -12.70 9.35 -4.19
CA THR A 183 -13.43 10.34 -4.99
C THR A 183 -14.53 9.73 -5.87
N THR A 184 -14.55 8.40 -6.01
CA THR A 184 -15.53 7.68 -6.84
C THR A 184 -16.45 6.83 -5.97
N SER A 185 -17.76 6.91 -6.16
CA SER A 185 -18.72 5.98 -5.52
C SER A 185 -18.75 4.60 -6.19
N GLN A 186 -17.74 4.26 -6.99
CA GLN A 186 -17.63 2.99 -7.69
C GLN A 186 -16.92 1.94 -6.83
N CYS A 187 -17.35 0.69 -6.98
CA CYS A 187 -16.77 -0.45 -6.30
C CYS A 187 -16.19 -1.44 -7.30
N TYR A 188 -15.11 -2.14 -6.93
CA TYR A 188 -14.52 -3.18 -7.75
C TYR A 188 -15.54 -4.30 -8.03
N LEU A 189 -15.67 -4.71 -9.29
CA LEU A 189 -16.64 -5.71 -9.73
C LEU A 189 -16.11 -7.15 -9.65
N LEU A 190 -14.82 -7.31 -9.39
CA LEU A 190 -14.11 -8.58 -9.22
C LEU A 190 -12.93 -8.39 -8.26
N PRO A 191 -12.38 -9.46 -7.65
CA PRO A 191 -11.14 -9.37 -6.90
C PRO A 191 -9.98 -8.99 -7.83
N VAL A 192 -9.17 -8.02 -7.43
CA VAL A 192 -8.02 -7.53 -8.21
C VAL A 192 -6.75 -7.61 -7.38
N LEU A 193 -5.73 -8.31 -7.88
CA LEU A 193 -4.37 -8.23 -7.37
C LEU A 193 -3.80 -6.86 -7.74
N ASP A 194 -3.59 -6.01 -6.75
CA ASP A 194 -3.35 -4.58 -6.95
C ASP A 194 -1.88 -4.24 -7.05
N THR A 195 -1.14 -4.63 -6.01
CA THR A 195 0.31 -4.46 -5.99
C THR A 195 0.98 -5.79 -5.68
N ILE A 196 2.12 -6.03 -6.31
CA ILE A 196 2.93 -7.23 -6.12
C ILE A 196 4.39 -6.85 -6.24
N PHE A 197 5.20 -7.32 -5.30
CA PHE A 197 6.60 -6.96 -5.23
C PHE A 197 7.44 -8.11 -4.66
N VAL A 198 8.62 -8.30 -5.23
CA VAL A 198 9.64 -9.22 -4.74
C VAL A 198 10.94 -8.44 -4.59
N GLN A 199 11.51 -8.43 -3.38
CA GLN A 199 12.80 -7.77 -3.16
C GLN A 199 13.85 -8.33 -4.09
N ARG A 200 14.76 -7.47 -4.58
CA ARG A 200 15.76 -7.79 -5.60
C ARG A 200 16.58 -9.04 -5.28
N LYS A 201 16.99 -9.21 -4.03
CA LYS A 201 17.75 -10.38 -3.55
C LYS A 201 16.97 -11.70 -3.59
N TYR A 202 15.65 -11.66 -3.66
CA TYR A 202 14.77 -12.84 -3.73
C TYR A 202 14.12 -13.04 -5.11
N ARG A 203 14.43 -12.20 -6.11
CA ARG A 203 13.94 -12.35 -7.49
C ARG A 203 14.52 -13.60 -8.15
N ARG A 204 13.90 -14.05 -9.24
CA ARG A 204 14.26 -15.27 -9.99
C ARG A 204 14.11 -16.58 -9.21
N GLY A 205 13.54 -16.55 -8.00
CA GLY A 205 13.22 -17.74 -7.19
C GLY A 205 11.78 -18.25 -7.31
N GLY A 206 11.03 -17.88 -8.36
CA GLY A 206 9.63 -18.31 -8.56
C GLY A 206 8.59 -17.67 -7.63
N LEU A 207 8.98 -16.69 -6.81
CA LEU A 207 8.09 -16.11 -5.79
C LEU A 207 6.89 -15.36 -6.38
N GLY A 208 7.05 -14.69 -7.53
CA GLY A 208 5.93 -14.05 -8.24
C GLY A 208 4.87 -15.05 -8.69
N MET A 209 5.28 -16.21 -9.23
CA MET A 209 4.35 -17.28 -9.62
C MET A 209 3.64 -17.87 -8.39
N LYS A 210 4.37 -18.05 -7.27
CA LYS A 210 3.79 -18.53 -6.01
C LYS A 210 2.68 -17.59 -5.50
N MET A 211 2.90 -16.27 -5.58
CA MET A 211 1.89 -15.27 -5.18
C MET A 211 0.70 -15.22 -6.14
N LEU A 212 0.92 -15.33 -7.46
CA LEU A 212 -0.18 -15.43 -8.43
C LEU A 212 -1.04 -16.68 -8.20
N HIS A 213 -0.39 -17.82 -7.96
CA HIS A 213 -1.09 -19.06 -7.66
C HIS A 213 -1.95 -18.93 -6.40
N ASP A 214 -1.36 -18.45 -5.30
CA ASP A 214 -2.07 -18.23 -4.03
C ASP A 214 -3.24 -17.23 -4.15
N PHE A 215 -3.09 -16.18 -4.96
CA PHE A 215 -4.19 -15.27 -5.29
C PHE A 215 -5.33 -16.00 -6.02
N CYS A 216 -5.05 -16.76 -7.09
CA CYS A 216 -6.08 -17.47 -7.85
C CYS A 216 -6.82 -18.51 -6.99
N GLN A 217 -6.08 -19.24 -6.15
CA GLN A 217 -6.64 -20.22 -5.22
C GLN A 217 -7.46 -19.57 -4.09
N SER A 218 -7.16 -18.32 -3.71
CA SER A 218 -7.95 -17.59 -2.71
C SER A 218 -9.35 -17.22 -3.23
N PHE A 219 -9.59 -17.28 -4.54
CA PHE A 219 -10.83 -16.85 -5.18
C PHE A 219 -11.37 -17.88 -6.19
N LEU A 220 -11.34 -19.18 -5.85
CA LEU A 220 -11.80 -20.27 -6.74
C LEU A 220 -13.25 -20.12 -7.22
N ALA A 221 -14.12 -19.50 -6.43
CA ALA A 221 -15.53 -19.30 -6.76
C ALA A 221 -15.80 -18.18 -7.78
N GLU A 222 -14.79 -17.35 -8.10
CA GLU A 222 -14.96 -16.22 -9.02
C GLU A 222 -14.60 -16.64 -10.45
N ASP A 223 -15.50 -16.37 -11.39
CA ASP A 223 -15.29 -16.66 -12.82
C ASP A 223 -14.22 -15.79 -13.46
N ALA A 224 -13.95 -14.61 -12.88
CA ALA A 224 -12.96 -13.65 -13.35
C ALA A 224 -12.18 -13.03 -12.19
N LEU A 225 -10.87 -12.92 -12.39
CA LEU A 225 -9.91 -12.31 -11.48
C LEU A 225 -9.14 -11.22 -12.20
N GLY A 226 -8.86 -10.13 -11.49
CA GLY A 226 -8.11 -8.99 -12.02
C GLY A 226 -6.66 -8.95 -11.55
N ILE A 227 -5.81 -8.37 -12.38
CA ILE A 227 -4.53 -7.76 -12.01
C ILE A 227 -4.63 -6.29 -12.41
N SER A 228 -4.28 -5.37 -11.50
CA SER A 228 -4.38 -3.94 -11.75
C SER A 228 -3.56 -3.52 -12.98
N CYS A 229 -4.18 -2.70 -13.84
CA CYS A 229 -3.54 -2.04 -14.98
C CYS A 229 -2.73 -0.81 -14.51
N PRO A 230 -1.54 -0.53 -15.10
CA PRO A 230 -0.82 -1.39 -16.02
C PRO A 230 -0.07 -2.50 -15.28
N ILE A 231 -0.10 -3.72 -15.80
CA ILE A 231 0.79 -4.77 -15.31
C ILE A 231 2.21 -4.42 -15.77
N SER A 232 3.17 -4.47 -14.84
CA SER A 232 4.55 -4.08 -15.11
C SER A 232 5.21 -4.96 -16.16
N ALA A 233 6.21 -4.42 -16.86
CA ALA A 233 7.03 -5.19 -17.79
C ALA A 233 7.68 -6.41 -17.11
N ALA A 234 8.12 -6.31 -15.85
CA ALA A 234 8.65 -7.49 -15.15
C ALA A 234 7.61 -8.62 -14.96
N MET A 235 6.32 -8.28 -14.92
CA MET A 235 5.20 -9.23 -14.83
C MET A 235 4.74 -9.72 -16.21
N TYR A 236 4.71 -8.84 -17.22
CA TYR A 236 4.30 -9.12 -18.62
C TYR A 236 5.45 -9.55 -19.55
N GLN A 237 6.51 -8.75 -19.64
CA GLN A 237 7.54 -8.78 -20.67
C GLN A 237 8.92 -8.23 -20.25
N GLY A 238 9.95 -9.08 -20.30
CA GLY A 238 11.33 -8.62 -20.45
C GLY A 238 11.63 -8.38 -21.94
N LYS A 239 11.99 -7.15 -22.34
CA LYS A 239 12.57 -6.90 -23.66
C LYS A 239 14.09 -6.80 -23.57
N ALA A 240 14.76 -7.86 -24.01
CA ALA A 240 15.91 -7.87 -24.92
C ALA A 240 16.54 -9.26 -24.85
N PHE A 241 16.28 -10.09 -25.86
CA PHE A 241 17.12 -11.23 -26.28
C PHE A 241 17.54 -12.33 -25.28
N ASP A 242 17.03 -12.35 -24.06
CA ASP A 242 17.18 -13.48 -23.14
C ASP A 242 15.80 -14.01 -22.69
N VAL A 243 15.52 -15.22 -23.16
CA VAL A 243 14.40 -16.08 -22.77
C VAL A 243 14.66 -16.51 -21.31
N ASP A 244 13.92 -15.98 -20.31
CA ASP A 244 13.46 -16.79 -19.14
C ASP A 244 12.77 -16.11 -17.93
N THR A 245 12.07 -14.97 -18.01
CA THR A 245 11.23 -14.57 -16.85
C THR A 245 9.97 -13.80 -17.23
N LEU A 246 8.90 -14.52 -17.54
CA LEU A 246 7.57 -13.99 -17.81
C LEU A 246 6.63 -14.59 -16.77
N VAL A 247 6.41 -13.86 -15.68
CA VAL A 247 5.70 -14.42 -14.51
C VAL A 247 4.27 -14.82 -14.90
N CYS A 248 3.52 -13.94 -15.56
CA CYS A 248 2.17 -14.25 -16.03
C CYS A 248 2.16 -15.34 -17.11
N GLN A 249 3.07 -15.31 -18.09
CA GLN A 249 3.10 -16.33 -19.14
C GLN A 249 3.44 -17.72 -18.59
N LYS A 250 4.51 -17.85 -17.78
CA LYS A 250 4.91 -19.12 -17.18
C LYS A 250 3.80 -19.66 -16.27
N PHE A 251 3.15 -18.79 -15.50
CA PHE A 251 2.00 -19.15 -14.68
C PHE A 251 0.84 -19.68 -15.52
N LEU A 252 0.41 -18.94 -16.55
CA LEU A 252 -0.74 -19.34 -17.38
C LEU A 252 -0.46 -20.55 -18.28
N GLN A 253 0.81 -20.81 -18.63
CA GLN A 253 1.21 -22.06 -19.27
C GLN A 253 1.12 -23.27 -18.32
N ALA A 254 1.52 -23.09 -17.06
CA ALA A 254 1.44 -24.13 -16.04
C ALA A 254 0.01 -24.37 -15.53
N HIS A 255 -0.87 -23.35 -15.64
CA HIS A 255 -2.24 -23.35 -15.14
C HIS A 255 -3.26 -22.98 -16.24
N PRO A 256 -3.53 -23.88 -17.20
CA PRO A 256 -4.48 -23.62 -18.29
C PRO A 256 -5.89 -23.24 -17.82
N GLU A 257 -6.30 -23.71 -16.64
CA GLU A 257 -7.56 -23.37 -16.00
C GLU A 257 -7.71 -21.87 -15.71
N GLU A 258 -6.59 -21.17 -15.50
CA GLU A 258 -6.56 -19.73 -15.20
C GLU A 258 -6.49 -18.84 -16.45
N GLN A 259 -6.19 -19.41 -17.62
CA GLN A 259 -6.07 -18.65 -18.90
C GLN A 259 -7.33 -17.84 -19.22
N LYS A 260 -8.51 -18.40 -18.95
CA LYS A 260 -9.80 -17.74 -19.17
C LYS A 260 -10.22 -16.82 -18.01
N ARG A 261 -9.60 -16.97 -16.83
CA ARG A 261 -10.02 -16.31 -15.59
C ARG A 261 -9.23 -15.05 -15.28
N LEU A 262 -7.99 -14.92 -15.76
CA LEU A 262 -7.11 -13.81 -15.40
C LEU A 262 -7.16 -12.65 -16.41
N TRP A 263 -7.47 -11.46 -15.91
CA TRP A 263 -7.65 -10.25 -16.70
C TRP A 263 -6.77 -9.11 -16.16
N GLU A 264 -6.20 -8.31 -17.05
CA GLU A 264 -5.69 -6.99 -16.70
C GLU A 264 -6.87 -6.03 -16.60
N VAL A 265 -6.95 -5.27 -15.52
CA VAL A 265 -8.16 -4.55 -15.11
C VAL A 265 -7.86 -3.10 -14.83
N GLU A 266 -8.57 -2.21 -15.53
CA GLU A 266 -8.78 -0.83 -15.09
C GLU A 266 -9.97 -0.78 -14.13
N ALA A 267 -9.84 -0.09 -13.00
CA ALA A 267 -10.93 0.02 -12.04
C ALA A 267 -12.17 0.71 -12.67
N PRO A 268 -13.42 0.29 -12.34
CA PRO A 268 -13.81 -0.78 -11.41
C PRO A 268 -13.76 -2.22 -11.95
N GLY A 269 -13.41 -2.43 -13.21
CA GLY A 269 -13.25 -3.75 -13.83
C GLY A 269 -14.51 -4.32 -14.46
N ASP A 270 -15.33 -3.46 -15.05
CA ASP A 270 -16.44 -3.89 -15.92
C ASP A 270 -15.93 -4.56 -17.20
N TRP A 271 -16.83 -5.15 -18.00
CA TRP A 271 -16.46 -5.95 -19.18
C TRP A 271 -15.62 -5.17 -20.20
N GLY A 272 -15.91 -3.88 -20.39
CA GLY A 272 -15.14 -2.99 -21.26
C GLY A 272 -13.83 -2.47 -20.66
N GLN A 273 -13.54 -2.78 -19.40
CA GLN A 273 -12.37 -2.29 -18.65
C GLN A 273 -11.40 -3.42 -18.30
N ARG A 274 -11.56 -4.58 -18.92
CA ARG A 274 -10.71 -5.74 -18.68
C ARG A 274 -10.23 -6.38 -19.97
N VAL A 275 -8.96 -6.74 -20.01
CA VAL A 275 -8.30 -7.40 -21.14
C VAL A 275 -7.75 -8.74 -20.66
N ASN A 276 -8.05 -9.82 -21.37
CA ASN A 276 -7.58 -11.14 -20.96
C ASN A 276 -6.05 -11.21 -21.06
N VAL A 277 -5.38 -11.57 -19.96
CA VAL A 277 -3.91 -11.56 -19.87
C VAL A 277 -3.31 -12.57 -20.83
N TRP A 278 -3.89 -13.77 -20.94
CA TRP A 278 -3.39 -14.82 -21.81
C TRP A 278 -3.49 -14.43 -23.29
N LEU A 279 -4.65 -13.95 -23.73
CA LEU A 279 -4.87 -13.53 -25.11
C LEU A 279 -3.95 -12.37 -25.51
N LYS A 280 -3.75 -11.40 -24.61
CA LYS A 280 -2.80 -10.29 -24.82
C LYS A 280 -1.37 -10.80 -25.05
N ILE A 281 -0.90 -11.73 -24.22
CA ILE A 281 0.42 -12.37 -24.39
C ILE A 281 0.53 -13.07 -25.76
N GLN A 282 -0.49 -13.82 -26.19
CA GLN A 282 -0.46 -14.53 -27.48
C GLN A 282 -0.40 -13.60 -28.69
N MET A 283 -1.16 -12.49 -28.64
CA MET A 283 -1.15 -11.49 -29.69
C MET A 283 0.20 -10.77 -29.81
N GLU A 284 0.85 -10.48 -28.68
CA GLU A 284 2.18 -9.83 -28.64
C GLU A 284 3.33 -10.78 -28.98
N SER A 285 3.13 -12.09 -28.86
CA SER A 285 4.13 -13.13 -29.17
C SER A 285 4.12 -13.58 -30.64
N SER A 286 3.12 -13.16 -31.42
CA SER A 286 3.04 -13.48 -32.83
C SER A 286 4.09 -12.66 -33.59
N PRO A 287 5.07 -13.29 -34.29
CA PRO A 287 5.95 -12.53 -35.15
C PRO A 287 5.07 -11.90 -36.23
N SER A 288 5.08 -10.58 -36.33
CA SER A 288 4.50 -9.87 -37.46
C SER A 288 5.25 -10.33 -38.72
N GLY A 289 4.76 -11.38 -39.35
CA GLY A 289 5.28 -11.94 -40.58
C GLY A 289 4.77 -11.14 -41.77
N ILE A 290 5.73 -10.57 -42.50
CA ILE A 290 5.70 -10.34 -43.96
C ILE A 290 4.82 -9.18 -44.44
N SER A 291 5.49 -8.07 -44.78
CA SER A 291 5.07 -7.14 -45.83
C SER A 291 4.97 -7.87 -47.17
N PRO A 292 3.88 -7.67 -47.94
CA PRO A 292 3.93 -7.79 -49.39
C PRO A 292 3.92 -6.38 -50.00
N GLU A 293 5.10 -5.82 -50.25
CA GLU A 293 5.27 -4.84 -51.32
C GLU A 293 5.48 -5.60 -52.64
N ALA A 294 4.44 -5.62 -53.48
CA ALA A 294 4.50 -5.42 -54.93
C ALA A 294 3.07 -5.40 -55.53
N GLU A 295 2.56 -4.18 -55.66
CA GLU A 295 1.67 -3.58 -56.68
C GLU A 295 0.66 -4.45 -57.48
N VAL A 296 -0.61 -4.01 -57.53
CA VAL A 296 -1.16 -3.10 -58.57
C VAL A 296 -2.67 -2.88 -58.35
N GLY A 297 -3.10 -1.61 -58.23
CA GLY A 297 -4.32 -1.12 -58.89
C GLY A 297 -5.60 -0.85 -58.07
N SER A 298 -5.77 0.43 -57.66
CA SER A 298 -6.89 1.31 -58.07
C SER A 298 -7.77 1.97 -56.98
N CYS A 299 -7.62 3.30 -56.93
CA CYS A 299 -8.60 4.38 -56.69
C CYS A 299 -9.30 4.61 -55.33
N MET A 300 -8.78 5.64 -54.64
CA MET A 300 -9.38 6.69 -53.78
C MET A 300 -10.79 6.53 -53.17
N GLU A 301 -10.88 6.80 -51.85
CA GLU A 301 -11.41 8.08 -51.33
C GLU A 301 -10.93 8.34 -49.88
N LYS A 302 -10.85 9.63 -49.51
CA LYS A 302 -10.12 10.17 -48.35
C LYS A 302 -10.97 10.27 -47.06
N THR A 303 -10.23 10.22 -45.95
CA THR A 303 -10.53 10.24 -44.50
C THR A 303 -11.40 11.42 -43.98
N PRO A 304 -11.89 11.42 -42.70
CA PRO A 304 -11.02 11.69 -41.54
C PRO A 304 -11.26 10.87 -40.26
N THR A 305 -10.16 10.25 -39.80
CA THR A 305 -9.59 10.28 -38.43
C THR A 305 -10.55 10.33 -37.23
N THR A 306 -10.71 9.18 -36.57
CA THR A 306 -10.91 9.13 -35.12
C THR A 306 -9.55 8.96 -34.45
N LYS A 307 -9.08 10.03 -33.80
CA LYS A 307 -7.92 10.00 -32.91
C LYS A 307 -8.17 8.98 -31.80
N PRO A 308 -7.18 8.20 -31.33
CA PRO A 308 -7.28 7.57 -30.03
C PRO A 308 -7.45 8.70 -29.01
N ARG A 309 -8.53 8.66 -28.22
CA ARG A 309 -8.64 9.50 -27.04
C ARG A 309 -7.45 9.19 -26.15
N GLN A 310 -6.51 10.12 -26.09
CA GLN A 310 -5.56 10.18 -24.98
C GLN A 310 -6.41 10.27 -23.72
N SER A 311 -6.27 9.26 -22.85
CA SER A 311 -6.77 9.37 -21.49
C SER A 311 -5.99 10.50 -20.84
N ASP A 312 -6.66 11.63 -20.61
CA ASP A 312 -6.20 12.72 -19.76
C ASP A 312 -6.21 12.24 -18.29
N GLN A 313 -5.34 11.29 -17.98
CA GLN A 313 -4.77 11.20 -16.64
C GLN A 313 -3.34 11.67 -16.74
N MET A 314 -3.19 12.96 -16.42
CA MET A 314 -1.95 13.61 -16.05
C MET A 314 -1.03 12.62 -15.33
N LYS A 315 0.02 12.16 -16.03
CA LYS A 315 1.21 11.59 -15.39
C LYS A 315 1.91 12.72 -14.64
N LYS A 316 1.40 13.06 -13.45
CA LYS A 316 2.22 13.72 -12.45
C LYS A 316 2.95 12.61 -11.71
N GLY A 317 4.28 12.66 -11.69
CA GLY A 317 5.04 11.95 -10.68
C GLY A 317 4.46 12.34 -9.32
N VAL A 318 3.78 11.41 -8.68
CA VAL A 318 3.30 11.59 -7.32
C VAL A 318 4.41 11.06 -6.44
N ASP A 319 5.13 11.95 -5.78
CA ASP A 319 6.09 11.58 -4.76
C ASP A 319 5.37 10.70 -3.72
N CYS A 320 6.01 9.61 -3.28
CA CYS A 320 5.50 8.79 -2.17
C CYS A 320 5.14 9.65 -0.95
N PHE A 321 5.88 10.74 -0.75
CA PHE A 321 5.70 11.70 0.33
C PHE A 321 5.98 13.12 -0.17
N PRO A 322 4.96 13.86 -0.67
CA PRO A 322 5.16 15.26 -1.05
C PRO A 322 5.62 16.06 0.18
N GLY A 323 6.87 16.57 0.16
CA GLY A 323 7.44 17.39 1.23
C GLY A 323 8.68 16.84 1.94
N VAL A 324 9.14 15.62 1.64
CA VAL A 324 10.44 15.14 2.14
C VAL A 324 11.56 15.87 1.36
N GLY A 325 12.13 16.92 1.95
CA GLY A 325 13.35 17.57 1.43
C GLY A 325 13.26 19.06 1.05
N GLN A 326 12.08 19.70 1.09
CA GLN A 326 12.01 21.15 0.85
C GLN A 326 12.31 21.93 2.14
N VAL A 327 13.55 22.42 2.26
CA VAL A 327 13.90 23.48 3.20
C VAL A 327 13.59 24.81 2.52
N ALA A 328 12.58 25.53 3.02
CA ALA A 328 12.46 26.95 2.74
C ALA A 328 13.62 27.66 3.44
N GLY A 329 14.55 28.23 2.67
CA GLY A 329 15.57 29.10 3.21
C GLY A 329 14.95 30.43 3.60
N ASP A 330 14.93 30.73 4.90
CA ASP A 330 14.70 32.08 5.38
C ASP A 330 15.89 32.97 5.02
N ALA A 331 15.60 34.12 4.40
CA ALA A 331 16.50 35.27 4.39
C ALA A 331 15.77 36.44 5.04
N MET A 332 16.15 36.71 6.29
CA MET A 332 15.81 37.91 7.05
C MET A 332 16.83 38.99 6.70
N GLU A 333 16.38 40.11 6.11
CA GLU A 333 17.10 41.39 6.20
C GLU A 333 16.17 42.46 6.79
N LYS A 334 16.69 43.16 7.80
CA LYS A 334 16.02 44.21 8.55
C LYS A 334 16.36 45.60 7.97
N LYS A 335 15.30 46.40 7.81
CA LYS A 335 15.12 47.81 8.21
C LYS A 335 15.89 48.92 7.46
N ASP A 336 15.15 49.88 6.89
CA ASP A 336 15.14 51.27 7.39
C ASP A 336 13.99 52.14 6.85
N ASP A 337 13.70 53.19 7.63
CA ASP A 337 12.54 54.10 7.66
C ASP A 337 12.31 54.97 6.40
N THR A 338 11.05 55.46 6.22
CA THR A 338 10.70 56.92 6.22
C THR A 338 9.37 57.26 5.50
N THR A 339 8.41 57.76 6.30
CA THR A 339 7.33 58.76 6.10
C THR A 339 6.11 58.59 5.15
N ALA A 340 4.95 58.88 5.80
CA ALA A 340 3.80 59.71 5.38
C ALA A 340 2.89 59.20 4.26
N ALA A 341 1.56 59.36 4.26
CA ALA A 341 0.52 59.81 5.19
C ALA A 341 -0.82 59.44 4.51
N GLY A 342 -1.90 59.19 5.25
CA GLY A 342 -3.21 58.92 4.63
C GLY A 342 -4.29 58.53 5.61
N THR A 343 -4.93 59.54 6.18
CA THR A 343 -5.98 59.52 7.21
C THR A 343 -7.35 59.05 6.69
N LEU A 344 -8.12 58.29 7.49
CA LEU A 344 -9.45 58.64 8.06
C LEU A 344 -10.43 57.46 8.24
N ASN A 345 -10.96 57.42 9.47
CA ASN A 345 -12.33 57.10 9.92
C ASN A 345 -12.80 55.63 9.89
N SER A 346 -13.16 54.95 10.98
CA SER A 346 -13.93 55.21 12.24
C SER A 346 -15.31 54.56 12.15
N GLN A 347 -15.59 53.59 13.04
CA GLN A 347 -16.79 53.46 13.90
C GLN A 347 -17.06 51.99 14.26
N ASP A 348 -16.78 51.64 15.52
CA ASP A 348 -17.62 50.70 16.30
C ASP A 348 -18.83 51.50 16.87
N PRO A 349 -19.89 50.86 17.43
CA PRO A 349 -19.80 50.32 18.79
C PRO A 349 -20.62 49.04 19.08
N GLU A 350 -20.09 48.28 20.07
CA GLU A 350 -20.70 47.72 21.30
C GLU A 350 -22.01 46.91 21.20
N GLU A 351 -22.06 45.64 21.60
CA GLU A 351 -21.99 45.04 22.96
C GLU A 351 -23.34 44.98 23.73
N GLU A 352 -23.34 44.02 24.66
CA GLU A 352 -24.32 43.67 25.69
C GLU A 352 -25.59 42.89 25.32
N ASP A 353 -26.13 42.00 26.15
CA ASP A 353 -25.62 41.09 27.19
C ASP A 353 -26.85 40.27 27.68
N LEU A 354 -26.59 39.24 28.47
CA LEU A 354 -27.49 38.65 29.50
C LEU A 354 -28.65 37.69 29.11
N GLU A 355 -28.32 36.41 29.33
CA GLU A 355 -28.88 35.56 30.41
C GLU A 355 -30.29 34.91 30.36
N GLN A 356 -30.21 33.59 30.63
CA GLN A 356 -31.00 32.77 31.56
C GLN A 356 -32.39 32.21 31.17
N SER A 357 -32.45 30.87 31.29
CA SER A 357 -33.42 30.10 32.11
C SER A 357 -34.31 29.08 31.38
N ALA A 358 -34.01 27.81 31.69
CA ALA A 358 -34.88 26.71 32.11
C ALA A 358 -36.21 26.37 31.38
N GLY A 359 -36.42 25.06 31.17
CA GLY A 359 -37.72 24.45 31.47
C GLY A 359 -38.32 23.46 30.45
N ASN A 360 -38.08 22.17 30.72
CA ASN A 360 -39.06 21.06 30.76
C ASN A 360 -39.96 20.65 29.56
N ALA A 361 -39.87 19.32 29.32
CA ALA A 361 -40.97 18.33 29.29
C ALA A 361 -41.73 17.98 27.99
N GLN A 362 -41.62 16.68 27.66
CA GLN A 362 -42.65 15.73 27.17
C GLN A 362 -43.26 15.91 25.76
N GLN A 363 -43.19 14.85 24.93
CA GLN A 363 -44.31 13.88 24.79
C GLN A 363 -44.00 12.71 23.82
N HIS A 364 -44.64 11.58 24.15
CA HIS A 364 -44.68 10.25 23.55
C HIS A 364 -45.37 10.15 22.17
N LYS A 365 -44.95 9.15 21.35
CA LYS A 365 -45.75 8.15 20.58
C LYS A 365 -44.87 7.59 19.44
N GLY A 366 -44.79 6.30 19.09
CA GLY A 366 -45.44 5.07 19.54
C GLY A 366 -44.95 3.91 18.65
N LEU A 367 -44.79 2.73 19.27
CA LEU A 367 -44.47 1.43 18.66
C LEU A 367 -45.48 1.00 17.58
N ARG A 368 -45.04 0.31 16.52
CA ARG A 368 -45.77 -0.83 15.93
C ARG A 368 -44.84 -1.91 15.35
N LYS A 369 -44.82 -3.04 16.08
CA LYS A 369 -44.46 -4.39 15.64
C LYS A 369 -45.67 -4.98 14.87
N ARG A 370 -45.45 -5.81 13.85
CA ARG A 370 -46.48 -6.72 13.32
C ARG A 370 -45.86 -8.11 13.08
N GLU A 371 -46.26 -9.04 13.92
CA GLU A 371 -46.25 -10.49 13.68
C GLU A 371 -47.47 -10.86 12.80
N GLY A 372 -47.34 -11.98 12.08
CA GLY A 372 -48.32 -12.48 11.11
C GLY A 372 -49.52 -13.21 11.74
N PRO A 373 -50.31 -13.93 10.93
CA PRO A 373 -51.29 -14.89 11.44
C PRO A 373 -50.94 -16.35 11.07
N GLY A 374 -51.12 -17.24 12.05
CA GLY A 374 -51.26 -18.69 11.89
C GLY A 374 -52.55 -19.05 11.15
N ASP A 375 -53.02 -20.29 11.10
CA ASP A 375 -52.69 -21.55 11.77
C ASP A 375 -53.41 -22.64 10.93
N LEU A 376 -53.15 -23.93 11.16
CA LEU A 376 -54.14 -25.05 11.22
C LEU A 376 -53.46 -26.44 11.04
N VAL A 377 -53.21 -27.07 12.20
CA VAL A 377 -53.68 -28.40 12.65
C VAL A 377 -53.56 -29.64 11.74
N GLY A 378 -52.96 -30.69 12.34
CA GLY A 378 -53.22 -32.12 12.12
C GLY A 378 -52.26 -32.78 11.13
N ASP A 379 -51.72 -33.99 11.32
CA ASP A 379 -51.98 -35.06 12.26
C ASP A 379 -50.79 -36.05 12.21
N LYS A 380 -50.77 -36.99 13.16
CA LYS A 380 -49.79 -38.06 13.35
C LYS A 380 -49.56 -38.94 12.10
N ALA A 381 -48.33 -39.42 11.90
CA ALA A 381 -48.02 -40.86 11.88
C ALA A 381 -46.52 -41.19 11.61
N THR A 382 -46.11 -42.21 12.35
CA THR A 382 -44.82 -42.90 12.47
C THR A 382 -44.36 -43.75 11.26
N LYS A 383 -43.03 -43.92 11.19
CA LYS A 383 -42.24 -45.09 10.74
C LYS A 383 -42.24 -45.48 9.26
N GLN A 384 -41.04 -45.54 8.67
CA GLN A 384 -40.35 -46.83 8.45
C GLN A 384 -38.88 -46.65 8.00
N PHE A 385 -38.01 -47.42 8.65
CA PHE A 385 -36.65 -47.77 8.24
C PHE A 385 -36.69 -48.99 7.29
N LYS A 386 -35.77 -49.04 6.32
CA LYS A 386 -35.17 -50.23 5.67
C LYS A 386 -34.00 -49.70 4.82
N THR A 387 -32.73 -49.84 5.18
CA THR A 387 -31.85 -51.03 5.13
C THR A 387 -31.87 -51.79 3.79
N THR A 388 -30.75 -51.61 3.09
CA THR A 388 -29.98 -52.35 2.04
C THR A 388 -30.28 -53.84 1.79
N PRO A 389 -29.78 -54.46 0.69
CA PRO A 389 -28.42 -54.40 0.13
C PRO A 389 -28.23 -53.54 -1.13
#